data_AF-A0A952L3G0-F1
#
_entry.id   AF-A0A952L3G0-F1
#
_cell.length_a   1.000
_cell.length_b   1.000
_cell.length_c   1.000
_cell.angle_alpha   90.00
_cell.angle_beta   90.00
_cell.angle_gamma   90.00
#
_symmetry.space_group_name_H-M   'P 1'
#
loop_
_entity.id
_entity.type
_entity.pdbx_description
1 polymer ?
#
loop_
_entity_poly.entity_id
_entity_poly.type
_entity_poly.pdbx_seq_one_letter_code
_entity_poly.pdbx_strand_id
1 'polypeptide(L)'
;MARPSVIPVVRQRLEAYLEQCETAYLEQPESTRSATLPRTGDGKVNVRAVAQAIDLKPTQEKYLYERDELTSLINLVAEGQGLLPIGSRLVQDASDKAIKERLARQAQTARADAQAAVEATAVQDELLEKVRELSLDNERLSAENLRLRAMLDAMDQGLHIRIYG
;
A
#
# COMPACT_ATOMS: atom_id res chain seq x y z
N MET A 1 23.23 37.26 -28.47
CA MET A 1 22.47 36.46 -29.45
C MET A 1 22.23 35.07 -28.86
N ALA A 2 20.98 34.63 -28.76
CA ALA A 2 20.66 33.32 -28.20
C ALA A 2 21.13 32.21 -29.17
N ARG A 3 21.88 31.22 -28.66
CA ARG A 3 22.30 30.07 -29.46
C ARG A 3 21.05 29.28 -29.89
N PRO A 4 20.92 28.88 -31.17
CA PRO A 4 19.80 28.04 -31.60
C PRO A 4 19.79 26.74 -30.78
N SER A 5 18.60 26.33 -30.33
CA SER A 5 18.43 25.09 -29.58
C SER A 5 18.79 23.90 -30.46
N VAL A 6 19.67 23.04 -29.97
CA VAL A 6 20.13 21.83 -30.70
C VAL A 6 19.10 20.70 -30.61
N ILE A 7 18.13 20.80 -29.70
CA ILE A 7 17.19 19.74 -29.37
C ILE A 7 16.28 19.33 -30.55
N PRO A 8 15.69 20.25 -31.34
CA PRO A 8 14.86 19.86 -32.48
C PRO A 8 15.61 19.03 -33.53
N VAL A 9 16.89 19.34 -33.76
CA VAL A 9 17.74 18.59 -34.70
C VAL A 9 18.03 17.19 -34.17
N VAL A 10 18.31 17.07 -32.87
CA VAL A 10 18.53 15.78 -32.21
C VAL A 10 17.26 14.94 -32.26
N ARG A 11 16.11 15.54 -31.99
CA ARG A 11 14.80 14.89 -32.04
C ARG A 11 14.53 14.31 -33.43
N GLN A 12 14.74 15.09 -34.49
CA GLN A 12 14.50 14.63 -35.86
C GLN A 12 15.38 13.41 -36.22
N ARG A 13 16.65 13.43 -35.82
CA ARG A 13 17.56 12.29 -36.04
C ARG A 13 17.16 11.07 -35.23
N LEU A 14 16.73 11.29 -33.99
CA LEU A 14 16.24 10.24 -33.11
C LEU A 14 14.98 9.58 -33.69
N GLU A 15 14.00 10.36 -34.13
CA GLU A 15 12.76 9.85 -34.75
C GLU A 15 13.08 8.99 -35.98
N ALA A 16 13.94 9.48 -36.88
CA ALA A 16 14.35 8.71 -38.06
C ALA A 16 15.04 7.39 -37.71
N TYR A 17 15.90 7.38 -36.68
CA TYR A 17 16.57 6.16 -36.22
C TYR A 17 15.60 5.18 -35.53
N LEU A 18 14.67 5.69 -34.73
CA LEU A 18 13.66 4.88 -34.05
C LEU A 18 12.70 4.22 -35.05
N GLU A 19 12.28 4.96 -36.08
CA GLU A 19 11.43 4.44 -37.16
C GLU A 19 12.14 3.32 -37.95
N GLN A 20 13.44 3.46 -38.22
CA GLN A 20 14.24 2.40 -38.82
C GLN A 20 14.30 1.15 -37.92
N CYS A 21 14.51 1.33 -36.61
CA CYS A 21 14.52 0.23 -35.66
C CYS A 21 13.16 -0.47 -35.59
N GLU A 22 12.06 0.29 -35.55
CA GLU A 22 10.70 -0.23 -35.50
C GLU A 22 10.36 -0.99 -36.78
N THR A 23 10.70 -0.44 -37.95
CA THR A 23 10.51 -1.12 -39.24
C THR A 23 11.25 -2.45 -39.26
N ALA A 24 12.54 -2.46 -38.88
CA ALA A 24 13.33 -3.69 -38.79
C ALA A 24 12.81 -4.68 -37.74
N TYR A 25 12.09 -4.21 -36.71
CA TYR A 25 11.44 -5.06 -35.71
C TYR A 25 10.17 -5.71 -36.27
N LEU A 26 9.37 -4.96 -37.01
CA LEU A 26 8.14 -5.44 -37.63
C LEU A 26 8.40 -6.41 -38.79
N GLU A 27 9.48 -6.20 -39.55
CA GLU A 27 9.93 -7.10 -40.62
C GLU A 27 10.36 -8.48 -40.11
N GLN A 28 10.71 -8.61 -38.83
CA GLN A 28 11.06 -9.91 -38.26
C GLN A 28 9.82 -10.81 -38.11
N PRO A 29 9.94 -12.12 -38.40
CA PRO A 29 8.89 -13.09 -38.11
C PRO A 29 8.52 -13.08 -36.62
N GLU A 30 7.23 -13.13 -36.31
CA GLU A 30 6.73 -13.04 -34.92
C GLU A 30 7.36 -14.07 -33.98
N SER A 31 7.61 -15.29 -34.46
CA SER A 31 8.20 -16.38 -33.68
C SER A 31 9.65 -16.16 -33.25
N THR A 32 10.38 -15.26 -33.90
CA THR A 32 11.80 -14.98 -33.64
C THR A 32 12.07 -13.50 -33.41
N ARG A 33 11.01 -12.73 -33.16
CA ARG A 33 11.12 -11.28 -33.05
C ARG A 33 11.95 -10.90 -31.83
N SER A 34 12.96 -10.06 -32.06
CA SER A 34 13.89 -9.61 -31.05
C SER A 34 14.06 -8.09 -31.15
N ALA A 35 14.20 -7.44 -30.00
CA ALA A 35 14.38 -5.99 -29.94
C ALA A 35 15.56 -5.55 -30.82
N THR A 36 15.27 -4.61 -31.73
CA THR A 36 16.25 -4.00 -32.64
C THR A 36 16.97 -2.84 -31.97
N LEU A 37 16.36 -2.26 -30.93
CA LEU A 37 17.00 -1.23 -30.13
C LEU A 37 18.21 -1.79 -29.36
N PRO A 38 19.31 -1.01 -29.27
CA PRO A 38 20.46 -1.38 -28.45
C PRO A 38 20.05 -1.59 -26.99
N ARG A 39 20.40 -2.74 -26.42
CA ARG A 39 20.12 -3.08 -25.02
C ARG A 39 21.38 -3.35 -24.22
N THR A 40 21.33 -3.13 -22.92
CA THR A 40 22.34 -3.58 -21.96
C THR A 40 22.11 -5.05 -21.62
N GLY A 41 23.09 -5.69 -20.96
CA GLY A 41 22.96 -7.07 -20.48
C GLY A 41 21.75 -7.30 -19.56
N ASP A 42 21.30 -6.25 -18.88
CA ASP A 42 20.13 -6.26 -18.00
C ASP A 42 18.79 -6.14 -18.76
N GLY A 43 18.78 -6.10 -20.10
CA GLY A 43 17.56 -5.95 -20.91
C GLY A 43 16.98 -4.53 -20.97
N LYS A 44 17.75 -3.52 -20.51
CA LYS A 44 17.37 -2.10 -20.58
C LYS A 44 17.90 -1.45 -21.84
N VAL A 45 17.23 -0.41 -22.34
CA VAL A 45 17.76 0.41 -23.44
C VAL A 45 19.14 0.97 -23.12
N ASN A 46 20.09 0.79 -24.05
CA ASN A 46 21.42 1.35 -23.98
C ASN A 46 21.47 2.73 -24.64
N VAL A 47 21.24 3.77 -23.83
CA VAL A 47 21.20 5.17 -24.30
C VAL A 47 22.51 5.62 -24.97
N ARG A 48 23.66 5.08 -24.55
CA ARG A 48 24.95 5.44 -25.15
C ARG A 48 25.08 4.91 -26.57
N ALA A 49 24.63 3.68 -26.80
CA ALA A 49 24.61 3.09 -28.14
C ALA A 49 23.59 3.80 -29.06
N VAL A 50 22.42 4.17 -28.52
CA VAL A 50 21.45 5.01 -29.25
C VAL A 50 22.06 6.36 -29.63
N ALA A 51 22.79 7.00 -28.70
CA ALA A 51 23.45 8.27 -28.97
C ALA A 51 24.52 8.18 -30.07
N GLN A 52 25.31 7.09 -30.06
CA GLN A 52 26.28 6.81 -31.11
C GLN A 52 25.61 6.59 -32.47
N ALA A 53 24.47 5.90 -32.51
CA ALA A 53 23.75 5.63 -33.75
C ALA A 53 23.18 6.89 -34.43
N ILE A 54 22.93 7.96 -33.67
CA ILE A 54 22.44 9.25 -34.19
C ILE A 54 23.52 10.35 -34.23
N ASP A 55 24.79 9.96 -34.12
CA ASP A 55 25.97 10.83 -34.14
C ASP A 55 25.92 12.00 -33.13
N LEU A 56 25.42 11.72 -31.92
CA LEU A 56 25.46 12.66 -30.81
C LEU A 56 26.86 12.73 -30.19
N LYS A 57 27.26 13.92 -29.75
CA LYS A 57 28.47 14.10 -28.95
C LYS A 57 28.25 13.55 -27.53
N PRO A 58 29.29 13.05 -26.84
CA PRO A 58 29.18 12.58 -25.46
C PRO A 58 28.58 13.60 -24.49
N THR A 59 28.83 14.89 -24.72
CA THR A 59 28.27 15.98 -23.91
C THR A 59 26.77 16.21 -24.11
N GLN A 60 26.20 15.69 -25.20
CA GLN A 60 24.81 15.80 -25.59
C GLN A 60 24.01 14.53 -25.28
N GLU A 61 24.67 13.41 -24.96
CA GLU A 61 24.02 12.15 -24.54
C GLU A 61 23.00 12.39 -23.42
N LYS A 62 23.31 13.32 -22.50
CA LYS A 62 22.43 13.68 -21.40
C LYS A 62 21.05 14.15 -21.80
N TYR A 63 20.89 14.73 -22.98
CA TYR A 63 19.58 15.16 -23.44
C TYR A 63 18.62 13.99 -23.65
N LEU A 64 19.12 12.79 -23.99
CA LEU A 64 18.28 11.61 -24.21
C LEU A 64 17.64 11.06 -22.92
N TYR A 65 18.13 11.46 -21.74
CA TYR A 65 17.55 11.04 -20.46
C TYR A 65 17.12 12.21 -19.56
N GLU A 66 17.60 13.44 -19.79
CA GLU A 66 17.16 14.65 -19.07
C GLU A 66 15.98 15.37 -19.73
N ARG A 67 15.71 15.12 -21.02
CA ARG A 67 14.62 15.76 -21.76
C ARG A 67 13.50 14.78 -21.98
N ASP A 68 12.38 15.01 -21.30
CA ASP A 68 11.20 14.15 -21.35
C ASP A 68 10.72 13.87 -22.77
N GLU A 69 10.81 14.86 -23.67
CA GLU A 69 10.41 14.70 -25.07
C GLU A 69 11.24 13.65 -25.82
N LEU A 70 12.55 13.54 -25.54
CA LEU A 70 13.43 12.54 -26.17
C LEU A 70 13.33 11.20 -25.45
N THR A 71 13.28 11.23 -24.12
CA THR A 71 13.12 10.05 -23.27
C THR A 71 11.83 9.31 -23.61
N SER A 72 10.72 10.03 -23.79
CA SER A 72 9.41 9.44 -24.08
C SER A 72 9.39 8.71 -25.42
N LEU A 73 10.03 9.27 -26.45
CA LEU A 73 10.13 8.64 -27.76
C LEU A 73 10.89 7.30 -27.68
N ILE A 74 12.03 7.29 -26.97
CA ILE A 74 12.83 6.08 -26.81
C ILE A 74 12.06 5.04 -25.99
N ASN A 75 11.44 5.47 -24.89
CA ASN A 75 10.71 4.56 -24.01
C ASN A 75 9.51 3.92 -24.70
N LEU A 76 8.78 4.66 -25.55
CA LEU A 76 7.63 4.13 -26.28
C LEU A 76 8.04 2.98 -27.21
N VAL A 77 9.12 3.16 -27.98
CA VAL A 77 9.63 2.09 -28.86
C VAL A 77 10.25 0.94 -28.05
N ALA A 78 10.94 1.26 -26.96
CA ALA A 78 11.50 0.25 -26.07
C ALA A 78 10.43 -0.67 -25.47
N GLU A 79 9.34 -0.10 -24.98
CA GLU A 79 8.20 -0.85 -24.44
C GLU A 79 7.55 -1.72 -25.53
N GLY A 80 7.35 -1.17 -26.74
CA GLY A 80 6.83 -1.93 -27.89
C GLY A 80 7.71 -3.12 -28.31
N GLN A 81 9.01 -3.05 -28.03
CA GLN A 81 9.98 -4.12 -28.29
C GLN A 81 10.29 -5.00 -27.06
N GLY A 82 9.62 -4.77 -25.92
CA GLY A 82 9.80 -5.53 -24.69
C GLY A 82 11.09 -5.22 -23.91
N LEU A 83 11.69 -4.05 -24.11
CA LEU A 83 12.85 -3.58 -23.35
C LEU A 83 12.44 -2.76 -22.12
N LEU A 84 13.29 -2.76 -21.09
CA LEU A 84 13.09 -1.88 -19.94
C LEU A 84 13.36 -0.42 -20.31
N PRO A 85 12.43 0.51 -20.00
CA PRO A 85 12.57 1.92 -20.36
C PRO A 85 13.71 2.61 -19.59
N ILE A 86 14.11 3.78 -20.08
CA ILE A 86 14.99 4.72 -19.40
C ILE A 86 14.31 5.12 -18.09
N GLY A 87 15.05 5.03 -16.97
CA GLY A 87 14.52 5.29 -15.63
C GLY A 87 13.82 4.11 -14.95
N SER A 88 13.69 2.94 -15.58
CA SER A 88 13.08 1.72 -14.99
C SER A 88 13.54 1.38 -13.57
N ARG A 89 14.83 1.56 -13.26
CA ARG A 89 15.38 1.36 -11.91
C ARG A 89 14.73 2.29 -10.87
N LEU A 90 14.52 3.56 -11.19
CA LEU A 90 13.88 4.53 -10.29
C LEU A 90 12.41 4.17 -10.02
N VAL A 91 11.70 3.67 -11.04
CA VAL A 91 10.31 3.24 -10.92
C VAL A 91 10.21 2.01 -10.02
N GLN A 92 11.10 1.03 -10.22
CA GLN A 92 11.19 -0.18 -9.38
C GLN A 92 11.56 0.15 -7.93
N ASP A 93 12.57 0.99 -7.71
CA ASP A 93 12.99 1.38 -6.36
C ASP A 93 11.87 2.14 -5.61
N ALA A 94 11.13 3.00 -6.31
CA ALA A 94 10.00 3.73 -5.74
C ALA A 94 8.83 2.80 -5.39
N SER A 95 8.49 1.84 -6.26
CA SER A 95 7.45 0.86 -5.97
C SER A 95 7.83 -0.02 -4.78
N ASP A 96 9.08 -0.48 -4.71
CA ASP A 96 9.57 -1.33 -3.62
C ASP A 96 9.56 -0.60 -2.29
N LYS A 97 9.94 0.68 -2.28
CA LYS A 97 9.86 1.51 -1.09
C LYS A 97 8.42 1.69 -0.62
N ALA A 98 7.49 1.98 -1.52
CA ALA A 98 6.08 2.14 -1.16
C ALA A 98 5.46 0.84 -0.59
N ILE A 99 5.83 -0.32 -1.15
CA ILE A 99 5.39 -1.63 -0.64
C ILE A 99 5.95 -1.87 0.77
N LYS A 100 7.25 -1.62 0.98
CA LYS A 100 7.88 -1.77 2.30
C LYS A 100 7.25 -0.87 3.35
N GLU A 101 6.98 0.40 3.01
CA GLU A 101 6.29 1.33 3.92
C GLU A 101 4.86 0.87 4.26
N ARG A 102 4.11 0.36 3.27
CA ARG A 102 2.76 -0.17 3.51
C ARG A 102 2.80 -1.37 4.44
N LEU A 103 3.72 -2.31 4.21
CA LEU A 103 3.89 -3.51 5.03
C LEU A 103 4.26 -3.15 6.47
N ALA A 104 5.17 -2.18 6.66
CA ALA A 104 5.55 -1.70 7.98
C ALA A 104 4.37 -1.09 8.75
N ARG A 105 3.53 -0.28 8.07
CA ARG A 105 2.32 0.28 8.69
C ARG A 105 1.33 -0.81 9.07
N GLN A 106 1.07 -1.78 8.20
CA GLN A 106 0.17 -2.89 8.50
C GLN A 106 0.66 -3.72 9.69
N ALA A 107 1.96 -4.00 9.77
CA ALA A 107 2.54 -4.71 10.91
C ALA A 107 2.39 -3.92 12.22
N GLN A 108 2.51 -2.59 12.17
CA GLN A 108 2.31 -1.73 13.33
C GLN A 108 0.84 -1.71 13.78
N THR A 109 -0.10 -1.58 12.84
CA THR A 109 -1.53 -1.62 13.13
C THR A 109 -1.95 -2.97 13.71
N ALA A 110 -1.51 -4.09 13.12
CA ALA A 110 -1.82 -5.42 13.63
C ALA A 110 -1.32 -5.65 15.07
N ARG A 111 -0.17 -5.09 15.43
CA ARG A 111 0.34 -5.15 16.81
C ARG A 111 -0.53 -4.33 17.77
N ALA A 112 -0.92 -3.12 17.38
CA ALA A 112 -1.79 -2.28 18.18
C ALA A 112 -3.18 -2.92 18.38
N ASP A 113 -3.75 -3.48 17.32
CA ASP A 113 -5.05 -4.16 17.36
C ASP A 113 -5.00 -5.40 18.25
N ALA A 114 -3.93 -6.20 18.15
CA ALA A 114 -3.75 -7.37 19.01
C ALA A 114 -3.64 -6.98 20.49
N GLN A 115 -2.90 -5.91 20.81
CA GLN A 115 -2.79 -5.42 22.18
C GLN A 115 -4.14 -4.90 22.69
N ALA A 116 -4.85 -4.09 21.89
CA ALA A 116 -6.17 -3.58 22.24
C ALA A 116 -7.20 -4.70 22.44
N ALA A 117 -7.13 -5.76 21.64
CA ALA A 117 -8.01 -6.93 21.80
C ALA A 117 -7.76 -7.65 23.13
N VAL A 118 -6.50 -7.84 23.52
CA VAL A 118 -6.14 -8.46 24.81
C VAL A 118 -6.64 -7.61 25.98
N GLU A 119 -6.41 -6.30 25.94
CA GLU A 119 -6.88 -5.37 26.97
C GLU A 119 -8.42 -5.37 27.05
N ALA A 120 -9.12 -5.37 25.90
CA ALA A 120 -10.57 -5.43 25.85
C ALA A 120 -11.12 -6.74 26.45
N THR A 121 -10.50 -7.88 26.15
CA THR A 121 -10.89 -9.16 26.76
C THR A 121 -10.69 -9.18 28.27
N ALA A 122 -9.57 -8.63 28.77
CA ALA A 122 -9.32 -8.56 30.21
C ALA A 122 -10.36 -7.69 30.94
N VAL A 123 -10.71 -6.54 30.36
CA VAL A 123 -11.76 -5.66 30.90
C VAL A 123 -13.13 -6.33 30.86
N GLN A 124 -13.45 -7.05 29.78
CA GLN A 124 -14.70 -7.79 29.65
C GLN A 124 -14.83 -8.86 30.75
N ASP A 125 -13.77 -9.63 31.00
CA ASP A 125 -13.76 -10.67 32.02
C ASP A 125 -13.95 -10.07 33.43
N GLU A 126 -13.25 -8.97 33.75
CA GLU A 126 -13.41 -8.27 35.04
C GLU A 126 -14.85 -7.76 35.24
N LEU A 127 -15.47 -7.21 34.19
CA LEU A 127 -16.85 -6.74 34.25
C LEU A 127 -17.84 -7.89 34.45
N LEU A 128 -17.61 -9.04 33.81
CA LEU A 128 -18.44 -10.23 34.00
C LEU A 128 -18.35 -10.77 35.43
N GLU A 129 -17.16 -10.76 36.04
CA GLU A 129 -16.99 -11.12 37.46
C GLU A 129 -17.78 -10.18 38.37
N LYS A 130 -17.65 -8.86 38.19
CA LYS A 130 -18.41 -7.87 38.97
C LYS A 130 -19.92 -8.04 38.82
N VAL A 131 -20.41 -8.33 37.62
CA VAL A 131 -21.84 -8.59 37.39
C VAL A 131 -22.31 -9.83 38.15
N ARG A 132 -21.49 -10.89 38.20
CA ARG A 132 -21.82 -12.10 38.97
C ARG A 132 -21.88 -11.80 40.48
N GLU A 133 -20.88 -11.10 41.01
CA GLU A 133 -20.84 -10.73 42.43
C GLU A 133 -22.06 -9.89 42.82
N LEU A 134 -22.36 -8.83 42.05
CA LEU A 134 -23.53 -7.98 42.30
C LEU A 134 -24.87 -8.72 42.14
N SER A 135 -24.93 -9.73 41.29
CA SER A 135 -26.12 -10.58 41.16
C SER A 135 -26.34 -11.43 42.41
N LEU A 136 -25.27 -12.05 42.92
CA LEU A 136 -25.33 -12.83 44.16
C LEU A 136 -25.69 -11.96 45.37
N ASP A 137 -25.14 -10.75 45.46
CA ASP A 137 -25.48 -9.81 46.54
C ASP A 137 -26.94 -9.35 46.46
N ASN A 138 -27.46 -9.08 45.26
CA ASN A 138 -28.86 -8.75 45.07
C ASN A 138 -29.78 -9.91 45.50
N GLU A 139 -29.46 -11.14 45.10
CA GLU A 139 -30.22 -12.31 45.53
C GLU A 139 -30.22 -12.43 47.06
N ARG A 140 -29.07 -12.27 47.70
CA ARG A 140 -28.94 -12.30 49.16
C ARG A 140 -29.79 -11.22 49.84
N LEU A 141 -29.67 -9.97 49.40
CA LEU A 141 -30.42 -8.84 49.94
C LEU A 141 -31.93 -8.97 49.70
N SER A 142 -32.33 -9.56 48.57
CA SER A 142 -33.74 -9.83 48.27
C SER A 142 -34.34 -10.87 49.22
N ALA A 143 -33.61 -11.94 49.51
CA ALA A 143 -34.03 -12.98 50.46
C ALA A 143 -34.10 -12.43 51.89
N GLU A 144 -33.16 -11.58 52.29
CA GLU A 144 -33.17 -10.90 53.58
C GLU A 144 -34.38 -9.96 53.70
N ASN A 145 -34.63 -9.13 52.69
CA ASN A 145 -35.82 -8.27 52.64
C ASN A 145 -37.12 -9.07 52.75
N LEU A 146 -37.23 -10.19 52.04
CA LEU A 146 -38.40 -11.05 52.11
C LEU A 146 -38.63 -11.61 53.51
N ARG A 147 -37.56 -12.06 54.18
CA ARG A 147 -37.62 -12.55 55.57
C ARG A 147 -38.06 -11.46 56.54
N LEU A 148 -37.46 -10.27 56.44
CA LEU A 148 -37.81 -9.13 57.30
C LEU A 148 -39.27 -8.72 57.10
N ARG A 149 -39.76 -8.68 55.85
CA ARG A 149 -41.17 -8.40 55.55
C ARG A 149 -42.10 -9.45 56.16
N ALA A 150 -41.82 -10.74 55.98
CA ALA A 150 -42.60 -11.80 56.58
C ALA A 150 -42.63 -11.73 58.12
N MET A 151 -41.52 -11.32 58.75
CA MET A 151 -41.45 -11.11 60.20
C MET A 151 -42.30 -9.92 60.65
N LEU A 152 -42.30 -8.81 59.91
CA LEU A 152 -43.17 -7.67 60.17
C LEU A 152 -44.65 -8.04 60.02
N ASP A 153 -45.02 -8.73 58.93
CA ASP A 153 -46.40 -9.19 58.70
C ASP A 153 -46.90 -10.09 59.84
N ALA A 154 -46.06 -11.01 60.33
CA ALA A 154 -46.40 -11.88 61.45
C ALA A 154 -46.56 -11.10 62.77
N MET A 155 -45.75 -10.06 62.98
CA MET A 155 -45.86 -9.19 64.15
C MET A 155 -47.14 -8.36 64.12
N ASP A 156 -47.48 -7.77 62.96
CA ASP A 156 -48.71 -7.02 62.77
C ASP A 156 -49.95 -7.91 62.98
N GLN A 157 -49.96 -9.12 62.41
CA GLN A 157 -51.04 -10.09 62.64
C GLN A 157 -51.15 -10.54 64.10
N GLY A 158 -50.01 -10.74 64.79
CA GLY A 158 -49.96 -11.09 66.21
C GLY A 158 -50.39 -9.96 67.15
N LEU A 159 -50.11 -8.71 66.78
CA LEU A 159 -50.60 -7.51 67.48
C LEU A 159 -52.12 -7.35 67.36
N HIS A 160 -52.70 -7.74 66.21
CA HIS A 160 -54.16 -7.70 66.02
C HIS A 160 -54.94 -8.78 66.78
N ILE A 161 -54.31 -9.88 67.22
CA ILE A 161 -54.98 -10.94 68.00
C ILE A 161 -55.07 -10.61 69.50
N ARG A 162 -54.37 -9.56 69.97
CA ARG A 162 -54.25 -9.24 71.41
C ARG A 162 -55.07 -8.04 71.87
N ILE A 163 -56.26 -7.79 71.31
CA ILE A 163 -57.23 -6.82 71.86
C ILE A 163 -58.65 -7.30 71.60
N TYR A 164 -59.08 -8.43 72.17
CA TYR A 164 -60.49 -8.70 72.51
C TYR A 164 -60.52 -9.84 73.54
N GLY A 165 -60.55 -9.47 74.83
CA GLY A 165 -60.70 -10.34 75.98
C GLY A 165 -60.95 -9.50 77.21
#